data_AF-A0AAU1C2I4-F1
#
_entry.id   AF-A0AAU1C2I4-F1
#
_cell.length_a   1.000
_cell.length_b   1.000
_cell.length_c   1.000
_cell.angle_alpha   90.00
_cell.angle_beta   90.00
_cell.angle_gamma   90.00
#
_symmetry.space_group_name_H-M   'P 1'
#
loop_
_entity.id
_entity.type
_entity.pdbx_description
1 polymer ?
#
loop_
_entity_poly.entity_id
_entity_poly.type
_entity_poly.pdbx_seq_one_letter_code
_entity_poly.pdbx_strand_id
1 'polypeptide(L)'
;MPSSPDRARLVGTAEIGEEFGVSTGTVTLWYNNRSTTGFPEAVGSKGRARQWEHGAVSDWFAAKEKPRLQEAGAAIAGDPDELLNATQVAKVLGYKNANQITNYLRNNPGYFPEPDVVEELGTPERPWTRKKWRRSTVTGWTATRRGKGNRHDLAREEVLPEVSPDGDPDELLAAPAAAALLGYKNTNSFSSSLSQGLLPRLRETDGTLPAARGSRPAWTRRRILDQAAERSNRTRRTSSPEG
;
A
#
# COMPACT_ATOMS: atom_id res chain seq x y z
N MET A 1 -28.01 -26.33 16.71
CA MET A 1 -27.11 -25.17 16.73
C MET A 1 -25.74 -25.66 17.19
N PRO A 2 -24.78 -25.96 16.29
CA PRO A 2 -23.48 -26.44 16.72
C PRO A 2 -22.64 -25.26 17.22
N SER A 3 -22.30 -25.27 18.51
CA SER A 3 -21.25 -24.43 19.08
C SER A 3 -19.90 -24.93 18.56
N SER A 4 -19.43 -24.38 17.44
CA SER A 4 -18.10 -24.73 16.92
C SER A 4 -17.02 -24.27 17.92
N PRO A 5 -16.12 -25.15 18.38
CA PRO A 5 -15.06 -24.83 19.35
C PRO A 5 -14.11 -23.73 18.86
N ASP A 6 -14.12 -23.43 17.57
CA ASP A 6 -13.29 -22.41 16.95
C ASP A 6 -13.71 -20.98 17.33
N ARG A 7 -15.01 -20.73 17.59
CA ARG A 7 -15.48 -19.38 17.94
C ARG A 7 -14.94 -18.91 19.30
N ALA A 8 -14.83 -19.81 20.27
CA ALA A 8 -14.34 -19.51 21.61
C ALA A 8 -12.80 -19.43 21.69
N ARG A 9 -12.09 -19.69 20.58
CA ARG A 9 -10.62 -19.64 20.52
C ARG A 9 -10.15 -18.21 20.75
N LEU A 10 -9.13 -18.04 21.60
CA LEU A 10 -8.51 -16.74 21.84
C LEU A 10 -7.40 -16.47 20.83
N VAL A 11 -7.56 -15.42 20.04
CA VAL A 11 -6.64 -15.03 18.96
C VAL A 11 -5.92 -13.72 19.25
N GLY A 12 -4.66 -13.63 18.83
CA GLY A 12 -3.83 -12.43 18.97
C GLY A 12 -3.88 -11.52 17.74
N THR A 13 -3.30 -10.31 17.83
CA THR A 13 -3.25 -9.37 16.71
C THR A 13 -2.54 -9.93 15.47
N ALA A 14 -1.51 -10.76 15.65
CA ALA A 14 -0.76 -11.39 14.57
C ALA A 14 -1.64 -12.38 13.80
N GLU A 15 -2.34 -13.24 14.54
CA GLU A 15 -3.24 -14.26 14.00
C GLU A 15 -4.45 -13.63 13.29
N ILE A 16 -5.05 -12.59 13.89
CA ILE A 16 -6.10 -11.79 13.22
C ILE A 16 -5.56 -11.17 11.92
N GLY A 17 -4.30 -10.73 11.92
CA GLY A 17 -3.68 -10.14 10.75
C GLY A 17 -3.46 -11.14 9.61
N GLU A 18 -3.02 -12.35 9.95
CA GLU A 18 -2.81 -13.45 9.01
C GLU A 18 -4.13 -13.94 8.42
N GLU A 19 -5.13 -14.18 9.27
CA GLU A 19 -6.42 -14.75 8.86
C GLU A 19 -7.26 -13.77 8.03
N PHE A 20 -7.31 -12.49 8.42
CA PHE A 20 -8.15 -11.48 7.76
C PHE A 20 -7.35 -10.57 6.81
N GLY A 21 -6.07 -10.85 6.58
CA GLY A 21 -5.23 -10.15 5.60
C GLY A 21 -4.95 -8.68 5.94
N VAL A 22 -4.74 -8.35 7.22
CA VAL A 22 -4.52 -6.98 7.71
C VAL A 22 -3.27 -6.86 8.56
N SER A 23 -2.69 -5.66 8.64
CA SER A 23 -1.51 -5.46 9.49
C SER A 23 -1.87 -5.48 10.98
N THR A 24 -0.96 -5.95 11.83
CA THR A 24 -1.12 -5.91 13.30
C THR A 24 -1.34 -4.50 13.83
N GLY A 25 -0.71 -3.50 13.20
CA GLY A 25 -0.91 -2.08 13.50
C GLY A 25 -2.33 -1.60 13.18
N THR A 26 -2.93 -2.12 12.11
CA THR A 26 -4.33 -1.84 11.75
C THR A 26 -5.30 -2.41 12.79
N VAL A 27 -5.06 -3.65 13.26
CA VAL A 27 -5.87 -4.26 14.34
C VAL A 27 -5.77 -3.43 15.62
N THR A 28 -4.55 -3.00 15.98
CA THR A 28 -4.31 -2.14 17.15
C THR A 28 -5.02 -0.79 17.02
N LEU A 29 -4.99 -0.19 15.82
CA LEU A 29 -5.67 1.07 15.53
C LEU A 29 -7.19 0.94 15.69
N TRP A 30 -7.79 -0.13 15.20
CA TRP A 30 -9.24 -0.38 15.36
C TRP A 30 -9.61 -0.55 16.82
N TYR A 31 -8.85 -1.35 17.57
CA TYR A 31 -9.08 -1.52 19.00
C TYR A 31 -8.97 -0.19 19.77
N ASN A 32 -7.94 0.61 19.51
CA ASN A 32 -7.77 1.91 20.16
C ASN A 32 -8.91 2.89 19.80
N ASN A 33 -9.48 2.76 18.61
CA ASN A 33 -10.62 3.54 18.14
C ASN A 33 -11.92 2.73 18.16
N ARG A 34 -12.09 1.80 19.11
CA ARG A 34 -13.27 0.90 19.12
C ARG A 34 -14.59 1.64 19.34
N SER A 35 -14.56 2.79 20.02
CA SER A 35 -15.75 3.65 20.18
C SER A 35 -16.32 4.13 18.84
N THR A 36 -15.49 4.20 17.79
CA THR A 36 -15.91 4.62 16.45
C THR A 36 -15.96 3.45 15.46
N THR A 37 -15.11 2.45 15.62
CA THR A 37 -15.02 1.31 14.69
C THR A 37 -15.88 0.11 15.10
N GLY A 38 -16.37 0.09 16.35
CA GLY A 38 -17.12 -1.02 16.91
C GLY A 38 -16.29 -2.31 17.07
N PHE A 39 -14.95 -2.21 17.03
CA PHE A 39 -14.07 -3.38 17.12
C PHE A 39 -14.25 -4.10 18.47
N PRO A 40 -14.24 -5.45 18.51
CA PRO A 40 -14.51 -6.21 19.72
C PRO A 40 -13.59 -5.87 20.90
N GLU A 41 -14.13 -5.98 22.11
CA GLU A 41 -13.37 -5.85 23.35
C GLU A 41 -12.39 -7.03 23.50
N ALA A 42 -11.22 -6.78 24.06
CA ALA A 42 -10.24 -7.83 24.32
C ALA A 42 -10.69 -8.66 25.53
N VAL A 43 -10.61 -9.98 25.42
CA VAL A 43 -10.99 -10.93 26.48
C VAL A 43 -9.87 -11.13 27.49
N GLY A 44 -8.62 -10.84 27.10
CA GLY A 44 -7.48 -10.92 28.00
C GLY A 44 -6.17 -10.51 27.33
N SER A 45 -5.06 -10.86 27.98
CA SER A 45 -3.73 -10.71 27.43
C SER A 45 -2.88 -11.96 27.67
N LYS A 46 -2.09 -12.32 26.66
CA LYS A 46 -0.99 -13.30 26.76
C LYS A 46 0.32 -12.53 26.78
N GLY A 47 0.83 -12.26 27.97
CA GLY A 47 1.97 -11.35 28.16
C GLY A 47 1.61 -9.91 27.78
N ARG A 48 2.36 -9.31 26.85
CA ARG A 48 2.10 -7.94 26.33
C ARG A 48 1.07 -7.91 25.19
N ALA A 49 0.71 -9.06 24.62
CA ALA A 49 -0.24 -9.14 23.51
C ALA A 49 -1.66 -9.28 24.03
N ARG A 50 -2.58 -8.47 23.52
CA ARG A 50 -4.03 -8.60 23.76
C ARG A 50 -4.59 -9.80 23.00
N GLN A 51 -5.63 -10.39 23.54
CA GLN A 51 -6.35 -11.51 22.96
C GLN A 51 -7.84 -11.20 22.83
N TRP A 52 -8.44 -11.69 21.75
CA TRP A 52 -9.86 -11.56 21.44
C TRP A 52 -10.47 -12.94 21.22
N GLU A 53 -11.76 -13.06 21.47
CA GLU A 53 -12.50 -14.23 21.03
C GLU A 53 -12.62 -14.22 19.49
N HIS A 54 -12.19 -15.31 18.86
CA HIS A 54 -12.18 -15.47 17.41
C HIS A 54 -13.56 -15.22 16.79
N GLY A 55 -14.62 -15.72 17.42
CA GLY A 55 -15.99 -15.53 16.97
C GLY A 55 -16.40 -14.06 16.92
N ALA A 56 -16.04 -13.27 17.93
CA ALA A 56 -16.35 -11.85 17.98
C ALA A 56 -15.60 -11.05 16.90
N VAL A 57 -14.33 -11.40 16.65
CA VAL A 57 -13.53 -10.80 15.57
C VAL A 57 -14.10 -11.17 14.20
N SER A 58 -14.40 -12.45 13.99
CA SER A 58 -14.99 -12.96 12.75
C SER A 58 -16.32 -12.27 12.43
N ASP A 59 -17.21 -12.14 13.42
CA ASP A 59 -18.50 -11.46 13.26
C ASP A 59 -18.33 -9.98 12.89
N TRP A 60 -17.37 -9.29 13.52
CA TRP A 60 -17.08 -7.90 13.20
C TRP A 60 -16.55 -7.74 11.78
N PHE A 61 -15.66 -8.64 11.32
CA PHE A 61 -15.19 -8.63 9.93
C PHE A 61 -16.32 -8.95 8.94
N ALA A 62 -17.17 -9.92 9.24
CA ALA A 62 -18.34 -10.26 8.43
C ALA A 62 -19.34 -9.09 8.33
N ALA A 63 -19.56 -8.36 9.43
CA ALA A 63 -20.41 -7.18 9.44
C ALA A 63 -19.78 -5.96 8.74
N LYS A 64 -18.45 -5.88 8.73
CA LYS A 64 -17.67 -4.81 8.10
C LYS A 64 -17.41 -5.03 6.61
N GLU A 65 -17.44 -6.27 6.14
CA GLU A 65 -17.58 -6.55 4.72
C GLU A 65 -18.87 -5.89 4.22
N LYS A 66 -18.71 -4.92 3.32
CA LYS A 66 -19.86 -4.25 2.73
C LYS A 66 -20.76 -5.32 2.09
N PRO A 67 -22.10 -5.22 2.17
CA PRO A 67 -23.02 -6.15 1.51
C PRO A 67 -22.66 -6.37 0.03
N ARG A 68 -22.15 -5.34 -0.64
CA ARG A 68 -21.65 -5.39 -2.03
C ARG A 68 -20.48 -6.33 -2.27
N LEU A 69 -19.63 -6.59 -1.27
CA LEU A 69 -18.50 -7.52 -1.36
C LEU A 69 -18.97 -8.97 -1.15
N GLN A 70 -19.96 -9.20 -0.29
CA GLN A 70 -20.62 -10.49 -0.14
C GLN A 70 -21.44 -10.83 -1.40
N GLU A 71 -22.17 -9.85 -1.94
CA GLU A 71 -22.83 -9.95 -3.25
C GLU A 71 -21.83 -10.19 -4.38
N ALA A 72 -20.66 -9.55 -4.35
CA ALA A 72 -19.59 -9.78 -5.32
C ALA A 72 -19.00 -11.19 -5.18
N GLY A 73 -18.73 -11.66 -3.96
CA GLY A 73 -18.28 -13.02 -3.67
C GLY A 73 -19.28 -14.09 -4.08
N ALA A 74 -20.58 -13.88 -3.80
CA ALA A 74 -21.66 -14.73 -4.31
C ALA A 74 -21.76 -14.67 -5.85
N ALA A 75 -21.57 -13.48 -6.42
CA ALA A 75 -21.49 -13.28 -7.86
C ALA A 75 -20.18 -13.78 -8.48
N ILE A 76 -19.22 -14.31 -7.73
CA ILE A 76 -18.04 -15.03 -8.26
C ILE A 76 -18.40 -16.52 -8.47
N ALA A 77 -19.35 -17.08 -7.72
CA ALA A 77 -19.68 -18.52 -7.69
C ALA A 77 -20.62 -19.05 -8.81
N GLY A 78 -21.00 -18.22 -9.77
CA GLY A 78 -21.84 -18.62 -10.92
C GLY A 78 -21.12 -19.49 -11.97
N ASP A 79 -21.79 -19.72 -13.11
CA ASP A 79 -21.30 -20.58 -14.21
C ASP A 79 -19.89 -20.16 -14.71
N PRO A 80 -18.88 -21.05 -14.60
CA PRO A 80 -17.50 -20.73 -14.96
C PRO A 80 -17.30 -20.34 -16.43
N ASP A 81 -18.18 -20.80 -17.34
CA ASP A 81 -18.09 -20.51 -18.77
C ASP A 81 -18.88 -19.29 -19.21
N GLU A 82 -19.60 -18.63 -18.28
CA GLU A 82 -20.30 -17.40 -18.57
C GLU A 82 -19.33 -16.30 -19.00
N LEU A 83 -19.58 -15.73 -20.19
CA LEU A 83 -18.83 -14.59 -20.71
C LEU A 83 -19.37 -13.28 -20.12
N LEU A 84 -18.55 -12.66 -19.27
CA LEU A 84 -18.82 -11.41 -18.57
C LEU A 84 -18.21 -10.23 -19.32
N ASN A 85 -18.99 -9.17 -19.54
CA ASN A 85 -18.46 -7.89 -20.01
C ASN A 85 -17.78 -7.10 -18.87
N ALA A 86 -17.03 -6.04 -19.19
CA ALA A 86 -16.28 -5.26 -18.22
C ALA A 86 -17.13 -4.72 -17.04
N THR A 87 -18.41 -4.43 -17.26
CA THR A 87 -19.35 -3.99 -16.20
C THR A 87 -19.73 -5.14 -15.27
N GLN A 88 -20.00 -6.31 -15.83
CA GLN A 88 -20.27 -7.53 -15.05
C GLN A 88 -19.03 -7.94 -14.26
N VAL A 89 -17.86 -7.97 -14.90
CA VAL A 89 -16.57 -8.23 -14.24
C VAL A 89 -16.34 -7.25 -13.09
N ALA A 90 -16.59 -5.95 -13.29
CA ALA A 90 -16.44 -4.97 -12.23
C ALA A 90 -17.37 -5.22 -11.03
N LYS A 91 -18.62 -5.62 -11.28
CA LYS A 91 -19.57 -5.98 -10.22
C LYS A 91 -19.14 -7.23 -9.46
N VAL A 92 -18.76 -8.28 -10.20
CA VAL A 92 -18.25 -9.55 -9.65
C VAL A 92 -17.00 -9.33 -8.80
N LEU A 93 -16.17 -8.33 -9.12
CA LEU A 93 -14.99 -7.96 -8.33
C LEU A 93 -15.26 -6.91 -7.24
N GLY A 94 -16.52 -6.49 -7.05
CA GLY A 94 -16.91 -5.51 -6.02
C GLY A 94 -16.48 -4.07 -6.32
N TYR A 95 -16.16 -3.73 -7.56
CA TYR A 95 -15.82 -2.37 -7.98
C TYR A 95 -17.05 -1.51 -8.25
N LYS A 96 -16.85 -0.19 -8.12
CA LYS A 96 -17.91 0.81 -8.36
C LYS A 96 -18.34 0.87 -9.84
N ASN A 97 -17.42 0.69 -10.79
CA ASN A 97 -17.70 0.79 -12.22
C ASN A 97 -16.67 0.03 -13.09
N ALA A 98 -17.03 -0.16 -14.36
CA ALA A 98 -16.20 -0.83 -15.38
C ALA A 98 -14.89 -0.09 -15.69
N ASN A 99 -14.80 1.20 -15.36
CA ASN A 99 -13.63 2.02 -15.67
C ASN A 99 -12.37 1.49 -14.96
N GLN A 100 -12.53 0.82 -13.82
CA GLN A 100 -11.40 0.19 -13.13
C GLN A 100 -10.75 -0.92 -13.97
N ILE A 101 -11.55 -1.70 -14.70
CA ILE A 101 -11.06 -2.76 -15.60
C ILE A 101 -10.38 -2.14 -16.81
N THR A 102 -11.00 -1.12 -17.42
CA THR A 102 -10.40 -0.37 -18.53
C THR A 102 -9.06 0.25 -18.15
N ASN A 103 -8.94 0.81 -16.93
CA ASN A 103 -7.70 1.38 -16.42
C ASN A 103 -6.62 0.31 -16.20
N TYR A 104 -6.97 -0.89 -15.72
CA TYR A 104 -5.99 -1.97 -15.61
C TYR A 104 -5.45 -2.37 -16.97
N LEU A 105 -6.32 -2.56 -17.96
CA LEU A 105 -5.91 -2.93 -19.32
C LEU A 105 -5.05 -1.84 -19.99
N ARG A 106 -5.34 -0.57 -19.71
CA ARG A 106 -4.61 0.56 -20.32
C ARG A 106 -3.30 0.87 -19.62
N ASN A 107 -3.30 0.94 -18.30
CA ASN A 107 -2.19 1.49 -17.53
C ASN A 107 -1.25 0.39 -17.00
N ASN A 108 -1.76 -0.84 -16.85
CA ASN A 108 -1.01 -1.97 -16.31
C ASN A 108 -1.17 -3.21 -17.23
N PRO A 109 -0.63 -3.18 -18.46
CA PRO A 109 -0.67 -4.33 -19.35
C PRO A 109 -0.05 -5.56 -18.67
N GLY A 110 -0.73 -6.70 -18.74
CA GLY A 110 -0.33 -7.95 -18.06
C GLY A 110 -0.77 -8.09 -16.60
N TYR A 111 -1.32 -7.05 -15.97
CA TYR A 111 -1.83 -7.16 -14.58
C TYR A 111 -3.22 -7.81 -14.50
N PHE A 112 -4.11 -7.46 -15.43
CA PHE A 112 -5.45 -8.03 -15.53
C PHE A 112 -5.50 -8.98 -16.72
N PRO A 113 -6.20 -10.14 -16.63
CA PRO A 113 -6.25 -11.11 -17.70
C PRO A 113 -6.73 -10.49 -19.01
N GLU A 114 -6.18 -11.00 -20.11
CA GLU A 114 -6.66 -10.65 -21.44
C GLU A 114 -8.11 -11.15 -21.62
N PRO A 115 -8.92 -10.43 -22.41
CA PRO A 115 -10.28 -10.86 -22.70
C PRO A 115 -10.28 -12.17 -23.50
N ASP A 116 -11.04 -13.16 -23.02
CA ASP A 116 -11.25 -14.42 -23.71
C ASP A 116 -11.98 -14.25 -25.05
N VAL A 117 -12.84 -13.24 -25.16
CA VAL A 117 -13.54 -12.90 -26.40
C VAL A 117 -13.50 -11.40 -26.63
N VAL A 118 -13.07 -11.00 -27.82
CA VAL A 118 -13.15 -9.62 -28.30
C VAL A 118 -14.14 -9.58 -29.46
N GLU A 119 -15.32 -9.01 -29.20
CA GLU A 119 -16.31 -8.75 -30.23
C GLU A 119 -16.05 -7.37 -30.84
N GLU A 120 -15.73 -7.34 -32.13
CA GLU A 120 -15.71 -6.09 -32.89
C GLU A 120 -17.15 -5.72 -33.24
N LEU A 121 -17.62 -4.60 -32.71
CA LEU A 121 -18.95 -4.07 -32.92
C LEU A 121 -18.85 -2.67 -33.55
N GLY A 122 -19.92 -2.18 -34.17
CA GLY A 122 -19.97 -0.83 -34.73
C GLY A 122 -20.20 -0.80 -36.23
N THR A 123 -20.31 0.41 -36.77
CA THR A 123 -20.34 0.63 -38.22
C THR A 123 -18.92 0.72 -38.76
N PRO A 124 -18.70 0.55 -40.07
CA PRO A 124 -17.38 0.72 -40.68
C PRO A 124 -16.73 2.08 -40.34
N GLU A 125 -17.52 3.14 -40.12
CA GLU A 125 -16.99 4.45 -39.77
C GLU A 125 -16.61 4.60 -38.29
N ARG A 126 -17.12 3.74 -37.39
CA ARG A 126 -16.87 3.80 -35.93
C ARG A 126 -16.83 2.40 -35.31
N PRO A 127 -15.75 1.64 -35.52
CA PRO A 127 -15.56 0.36 -34.85
C PRO A 127 -15.31 0.58 -33.35
N TRP A 128 -15.96 -0.22 -32.51
CA TRP A 128 -15.74 -0.30 -31.07
C TRP A 128 -15.70 -1.76 -30.63
N THR A 129 -14.76 -2.09 -29.75
CA THR A 129 -14.56 -3.46 -29.29
C THR A 129 -15.24 -3.70 -27.95
N ARG A 130 -16.00 -4.79 -27.86
CA ARG A 130 -16.52 -5.34 -26.62
C ARG A 130 -15.65 -6.49 -26.16
N LYS A 131 -14.95 -6.26 -25.06
CA LYS A 131 -14.12 -7.25 -24.39
C LYS A 131 -14.99 -8.05 -23.41
N LYS A 132 -14.91 -9.37 -23.47
CA LYS A 132 -15.57 -10.31 -22.57
C LYS A 132 -14.55 -11.26 -21.96
N TRP A 133 -14.78 -11.64 -20.72
CA TRP A 133 -13.96 -12.57 -19.95
C TRP A 133 -14.83 -13.72 -19.47
N ARG A 134 -14.32 -14.94 -19.51
CA ARG A 134 -14.96 -16.05 -18.80
C ARG A 134 -14.92 -15.79 -17.31
N ARG A 135 -15.96 -16.21 -16.62
CA ARG A 135 -16.02 -16.12 -15.15
C ARG A 135 -14.86 -16.91 -14.51
N SER A 136 -14.48 -18.06 -15.07
CA SER A 136 -13.29 -18.83 -14.67
C SER A 136 -11.99 -18.02 -14.76
N THR A 137 -11.80 -17.24 -15.82
CA THR A 137 -10.64 -16.34 -15.99
C THR A 137 -10.59 -15.27 -14.88
N VAL A 138 -11.74 -14.68 -14.55
CA VAL A 138 -11.84 -13.65 -13.50
C VAL A 138 -11.67 -14.25 -12.10
N THR A 139 -12.23 -15.43 -11.84
CA THR A 139 -12.10 -16.14 -10.56
C THR A 139 -10.66 -16.62 -10.34
N GLY A 140 -10.03 -17.21 -11.36
CA GLY A 140 -8.62 -17.63 -11.32
C GLY A 140 -7.66 -16.45 -11.14
N TRP A 141 -7.93 -15.32 -11.79
CA TRP A 141 -7.21 -14.07 -11.51
C TRP A 141 -7.42 -13.60 -10.07
N THR A 142 -8.65 -13.65 -9.54
CA THR A 142 -8.93 -13.21 -8.17
C THR A 142 -8.22 -14.08 -7.13
N ALA A 143 -8.16 -15.40 -7.35
CA ALA A 143 -7.45 -16.33 -6.49
C ALA A 143 -5.92 -16.12 -6.51
N THR A 144 -5.36 -15.71 -7.64
CA THR A 144 -3.91 -15.44 -7.79
C THR A 144 -3.54 -14.00 -7.48
N ARG A 145 -4.54 -13.10 -7.36
CA ARG A 145 -4.31 -11.69 -7.12
C ARG A 145 -3.75 -11.47 -5.72
N ARG A 146 -2.49 -11.04 -5.66
CA ARG A 146 -1.90 -10.44 -4.46
C ARG A 146 -2.75 -9.25 -4.02
N GLY A 147 -3.33 -9.35 -2.82
CA GLY A 147 -4.40 -8.48 -2.33
C GLY A 147 -4.07 -6.98 -2.33
N LYS A 148 -5.11 -6.17 -2.07
CA LYS A 148 -5.14 -4.69 -2.04
C LYS A 148 -4.14 -4.03 -1.06
N GLY A 149 -3.40 -4.83 -0.28
CA GLY A 149 -2.44 -4.41 0.74
C GLY A 149 -0.97 -4.49 0.34
N ASN A 150 -0.57 -5.31 -0.65
CA ASN A 150 0.83 -5.41 -1.06
C ASN A 150 1.15 -4.40 -2.15
N ARG A 151 1.28 -3.13 -1.73
CA ARG A 151 2.04 -2.11 -2.46
C ARG A 151 3.56 -2.26 -2.27
N HIS A 152 4.03 -3.37 -1.70
CA HIS A 152 5.46 -3.60 -1.50
C HIS A 152 6.20 -3.91 -2.80
N ASP A 153 5.48 -4.42 -3.81
CA ASP A 153 6.09 -5.01 -5.00
C ASP A 153 6.14 -4.00 -6.18
N LEU A 154 5.50 -2.82 -6.03
CA LEU A 154 5.58 -1.70 -6.96
C LEU A 154 6.39 -0.52 -6.40
N ALA A 155 7.25 -0.77 -5.42
CA ALA A 155 8.37 0.12 -5.20
C ALA A 155 9.25 0.05 -6.45
N ARG A 156 8.92 0.87 -7.47
CA ARG A 156 9.90 1.29 -8.44
C ARG A 156 11.06 1.80 -7.61
N GLU A 157 12.15 1.04 -7.56
CA GLU A 157 13.38 1.47 -6.92
C GLU A 157 13.79 2.74 -7.67
N GLU A 158 13.39 3.88 -7.15
CA GLU A 158 13.97 5.17 -7.50
C GLU A 158 15.39 5.11 -6.98
N VAL A 159 16.28 4.57 -7.81
CA VAL A 159 17.72 4.58 -7.58
C VAL A 159 18.11 6.03 -7.35
N LEU A 160 18.73 6.28 -6.21
CA LEU A 160 19.21 7.62 -5.89
C LEU A 160 20.30 8.01 -6.90
N PRO A 161 20.34 9.27 -7.35
CA PRO A 161 21.43 9.73 -8.20
C PRO A 161 22.76 9.59 -7.46
N GLU A 162 23.80 9.18 -8.17
CA GLU A 162 25.16 9.26 -7.66
C GLU A 162 25.58 10.73 -7.65
N VAL A 163 25.85 11.28 -6.47
CA VAL A 163 26.21 12.69 -6.28
C VAL A 163 27.53 12.75 -5.53
N SER A 164 28.53 13.36 -6.16
CA SER A 164 29.84 13.55 -5.53
C SER A 164 29.77 14.57 -4.37
N PRO A 165 30.46 14.31 -3.25
CA PRO A 165 30.59 15.29 -2.16
C PRO A 165 31.45 16.51 -2.55
N ASP A 166 32.30 16.40 -3.58
CA ASP A 166 33.27 17.44 -3.99
C ASP A 166 32.72 18.45 -5.02
N GLY A 167 31.40 18.45 -5.25
CA GLY A 167 30.76 19.39 -6.15
C GLY A 167 30.67 20.82 -5.58
N ASP A 168 30.09 21.73 -6.36
CA ASP A 168 29.88 23.14 -5.96
C ASP A 168 29.12 23.24 -4.61
N PRO A 169 29.68 23.89 -3.57
CA PRO A 169 29.06 23.98 -2.26
C PRO A 169 27.72 24.72 -2.24
N ASP A 170 27.49 25.65 -3.17
CA ASP A 170 26.31 26.50 -3.23
C ASP A 170 25.26 25.99 -4.23
N GLU A 171 25.51 24.86 -4.90
CA GLU A 171 24.52 24.19 -5.74
C GLU A 171 23.31 23.76 -4.91
N LEU A 172 22.11 24.11 -5.39
CA LEU A 172 20.85 23.65 -4.83
C LEU A 172 20.57 22.21 -5.25
N LEU A 173 20.44 21.32 -4.26
CA LEU A 173 20.15 19.90 -4.44
C LEU A 173 18.75 19.56 -3.91
N ALA A 174 17.98 18.86 -4.74
CA ALA A 174 16.67 18.33 -4.35
C ALA A 174 16.79 17.09 -3.45
N ALA A 175 15.66 16.67 -2.88
CA ALA A 175 15.57 15.55 -1.94
C ALA A 175 16.29 14.25 -2.36
N PRO A 176 16.27 13.78 -3.64
CA PRO A 176 17.00 12.57 -4.02
C PRO A 176 18.54 12.72 -3.90
N ALA A 177 19.07 13.87 -4.33
CA ALA A 177 20.51 14.16 -4.22
C ALA A 177 20.94 14.37 -2.76
N ALA A 178 20.10 15.04 -1.95
CA ALA A 178 20.33 15.16 -0.52
C ALA A 178 20.29 13.79 0.19
N ALA A 179 19.37 12.91 -0.19
CA ALA A 179 19.29 11.55 0.33
C ALA A 179 20.55 10.74 0.02
N ALA A 180 21.09 10.86 -1.19
CA ALA A 180 22.33 10.20 -1.61
C ALA A 180 23.52 10.66 -0.77
N LEU A 181 23.73 11.98 -0.64
CA LEU A 181 24.83 12.55 0.16
C LEU A 181 24.74 12.21 1.65
N LEU A 182 23.52 12.01 2.18
CA LEU A 182 23.27 11.63 3.58
C LEU A 182 23.28 10.12 3.82
N GLY A 183 23.53 9.31 2.79
CA GLY A 183 23.60 7.84 2.87
C GLY A 183 22.27 7.16 3.13
N TYR A 184 21.13 7.76 2.75
CA TYR A 184 19.84 7.08 2.85
C TYR A 184 19.67 6.06 1.72
N LYS A 185 18.90 5.00 1.97
CA LYS A 185 18.59 3.97 0.96
C LYS A 185 17.68 4.49 -0.17
N ASN A 186 16.80 5.43 0.14
CA ASN A 186 15.86 6.02 -0.82
C ASN A 186 15.34 7.39 -0.34
N THR A 187 14.73 8.14 -1.26
CA THR A 187 14.17 9.48 -1.00
C THR A 187 13.09 9.47 0.08
N ASN A 188 12.29 8.40 0.19
CA ASN A 188 11.23 8.29 1.20
C ASN A 188 11.78 8.21 2.62
N SER A 189 12.89 7.50 2.82
CA SER A 189 13.57 7.40 4.12
C SER A 189 14.14 8.74 4.56
N PHE A 190 14.70 9.51 3.61
CA PHE A 190 15.11 10.89 3.83
C PHE A 190 13.91 11.77 4.21
N SER A 191 12.83 11.76 3.43
CA SER A 191 11.63 12.57 3.68
C SER A 191 10.97 12.25 5.02
N SER A 192 10.93 10.98 5.41
CA SER A 192 10.45 10.55 6.72
C SER A 192 11.34 11.06 7.86
N SER A 193 12.66 11.04 7.69
CA SER A 193 13.60 11.55 8.69
C SER A 193 13.51 13.08 8.83
N LEU A 194 13.28 13.77 7.72
CA LEU A 194 13.03 15.21 7.68
C LEU A 194 11.74 15.57 8.42
N SER A 195 10.64 14.87 8.14
CA SER A 195 9.33 15.14 8.77
C SER A 195 9.32 14.79 10.26
N GLN A 196 10.06 13.76 10.67
CA GLN A 196 10.29 13.43 12.08
C GLN A 196 11.23 14.43 12.78
N GLY A 197 11.78 15.41 12.05
CA GLY A 197 12.64 16.45 12.62
C GLY A 197 14.05 15.98 12.97
N LEU A 198 14.48 14.82 12.45
CA LEU A 198 15.82 14.24 12.67
C LEU A 198 16.91 14.97 11.87
N LEU A 199 16.51 15.82 10.92
CA LEU A 199 17.39 16.63 10.08
C LEU A 199 17.14 18.13 10.37
N PRO A 200 17.53 18.62 11.56
CA PRO A 200 17.19 19.97 12.00
C PRO A 200 17.72 21.07 11.07
N ARG A 201 18.90 20.90 10.47
CA ARG A 201 19.48 21.90 9.56
C ARG A 201 18.77 21.97 8.20
N LEU A 202 18.06 20.91 7.82
CA LEU A 202 17.34 20.79 6.54
C LEU A 202 15.85 21.08 6.68
N ARG A 203 15.35 21.45 7.86
CA ARG A 203 13.95 21.89 8.03
C ARG A 203 13.65 23.11 7.17
N GLU A 204 14.58 24.04 7.13
CA GLU A 204 14.53 25.20 6.25
C GLU A 204 15.19 24.86 4.92
N THR A 205 14.55 25.29 3.84
CA THR A 205 15.00 25.07 2.47
C THR A 205 15.74 26.30 1.98
N ASP A 206 16.87 26.12 1.29
CA ASP A 206 17.64 27.24 0.74
C ASP A 206 17.04 27.76 -0.59
N GLY A 207 16.12 27.00 -1.19
CA GLY A 207 15.38 27.43 -2.37
C GLY A 207 14.43 26.36 -2.89
N THR A 208 13.96 26.56 -4.12
CA THR A 208 13.12 25.57 -4.81
C THR A 208 13.62 25.32 -6.23
N LEU A 209 13.59 24.06 -6.66
CA LEU A 209 13.91 23.65 -8.02
C LEU A 209 12.63 23.29 -8.81
N PRO A 210 12.62 23.44 -10.15
CA PRO A 210 11.51 23.03 -10.97
C PRO A 210 11.26 21.51 -10.90
N ALA A 211 9.98 21.13 -10.92
CA ALA A 211 9.52 19.74 -10.93
C ALA A 211 8.48 19.53 -12.04
N ALA A 212 8.25 18.27 -12.41
CA ALA A 212 7.20 17.91 -13.37
C ALA A 212 5.82 18.46 -12.96
N ARG A 213 5.62 18.70 -11.66
CA ARG A 213 4.46 19.39 -11.13
C ARG A 213 4.90 20.46 -10.13
N GLY A 214 4.99 21.71 -10.58
CA GLY A 214 5.33 22.86 -9.74
C GLY A 214 6.80 22.94 -9.37
N SER A 215 7.09 23.32 -8.12
CA SER A 215 8.44 23.42 -7.59
C SER A 215 8.63 22.45 -6.42
N ARG A 216 9.89 22.06 -6.17
CA ARG A 216 10.27 21.17 -5.07
C ARG A 216 11.31 21.85 -4.17
N PRO A 217 11.30 21.60 -2.86
CA PRO A 217 12.29 22.16 -1.95
C PRO A 217 13.71 21.66 -2.29
N ALA A 218 14.68 22.55 -2.12
CA ALA A 218 16.09 22.28 -2.35
C ALA A 218 16.97 22.91 -1.26
N TRP A 219 18.15 22.32 -1.08
CA TRP A 219 19.14 22.73 -0.08
C TRP A 219 20.51 22.82 -0.72
N THR A 220 21.33 23.77 -0.26
CA THR A 220 22.72 23.89 -0.69
C THR A 220 23.50 22.62 -0.32
N ARG A 221 24.42 22.19 -1.20
CA ARG A 221 25.30 21.04 -0.94
C ARG A 221 26.03 21.22 0.40
N ARG A 222 26.54 22.42 0.69
CA ARG A 222 27.20 22.76 1.96
C ARG A 222 26.33 22.43 3.18
N ARG A 223 25.06 22.84 3.18
CA ARG A 223 24.13 22.56 4.30
C ARG A 223 23.86 21.07 4.48
N ILE A 224 23.77 20.33 3.38
CA ILE A 224 23.58 18.86 3.41
C ILE A 224 24.81 18.17 4.01
N LEU A 225 26.02 18.57 3.60
CA LEU A 225 27.28 18.03 4.13
C LEU A 225 27.49 18.38 5.61
N ASP A 226 27.15 19.61 6.01
CA ASP A 226 27.14 20.03 7.40
C ASP A 226 26.23 19.15 8.28
N GLN A 227 25.02 18.84 7.78
CA GLN A 227 24.09 17.94 8.44
C GLN A 227 24.65 16.49 8.51
N ALA A 228 25.36 16.04 7.48
CA ALA A 228 26.02 14.73 7.45
C ALA A 228 27.17 14.64 8.46
N ALA A 229 27.98 15.70 8.57
CA ALA A 229 29.06 15.81 9.53
C ALA A 229 28.54 15.77 10.98
N GLU A 230 27.44 16.49 11.26
CA GLU A 230 26.81 16.48 12.59
C GLU A 230 26.30 15.08 12.98
N ARG A 231 25.66 14.38 12.04
CA ARG A 231 25.19 12.99 12.26
C ARG A 231 26.35 12.05 12.54
N SER A 232 27.42 12.16 11.77
CA SER A 232 28.62 11.31 11.92
C SER A 232 29.34 11.57 13.25
N ASN A 233 29.34 12.82 13.73
CA ASN A 233 29.90 13.18 15.03
C ASN A 233 29.02 12.69 16.19
N ARG A 234 27.68 12.75 16.04
CA ARG A 234 26.74 12.21 17.03
C ARG A 234 26.89 10.70 17.18
N THR A 235 26.96 9.98 16.07
CA THR A 235 27.17 8.51 16.08
C THR A 235 28.52 8.16 16.71
N ARG A 236 29.60 8.88 16.40
CA ARG A 236 30.92 8.64 17.03
C ARG A 236 30.87 8.87 18.55
N ARG A 237 30.26 9.95 19.02
CA ARG A 237 30.12 10.26 20.45
C ARG A 237 29.32 9.22 21.22
N THR A 238 28.30 8.62 20.62
CA THR A 238 27.50 7.56 21.27
C THR A 238 28.19 6.19 21.22
N SER A 239 29.25 6.04 20.41
CA SER A 239 29.97 4.77 20.21
C SER A 239 31.29 4.68 20.98
N SER A 240 31.69 5.75 21.68
CA SER A 240 32.76 5.67 22.68
C SER A 240 32.15 5.27 24.03
N PRO A 241 32.32 4.02 24.50
CA PRO A 241 32.07 3.72 25.89
C PRO A 241 33.16 4.40 26.72
N GLU A 242 32.76 5.11 27.76
CA GLU A 242 33.69 5.60 28.79
C GLU A 242 34.51 4.41 29.31
N GLY A 243 35.84 4.57 29.28
CA GLY A 243 36.76 3.75 30.05
C GLY A 243 36.96 4.33 31.44
#